data_AF-A0A558EA78-F1
#
_entry.id   AF-A0A558EA78-F1
#
_cell.length_a   1.000
_cell.length_b   1.000
_cell.length_c   1.000
_cell.angle_alpha   90.00
_cell.angle_beta   90.00
_cell.angle_gamma   90.00
#
_symmetry.space_group_name_H-M   'P 1'
#
loop_
_entity.id
_entity.type
_entity.pdbx_description
1 polymer ?
#
loop_
_entity_poly.entity_id
_entity_poly.type
_entity_poly.pdbx_seq_one_letter_code
_entity_poly.pdbx_strand_id
1 'polypeptide(L)'
;MAAFAAGFISSIAGAGGMIVLPCLLWAGVPPVQALATNKCQSVFGTLSSTLNFFRKGHLQLRPLRWALLYALTGAAIGTLWVQRIDAAVLDQVLPYVLIVLAGYFALSPRIADEDTPPRVSSAVFDPLVGGGLGIYGGAFGPGMGSFSAAAFAGLRGFNMRKATASTKPLVLVANVSSLVIFIAGGHVVWSLALSMAVAQIVGARLGSNLVITRGAALVRPVIVVTTAAIALRLLLR
;
A
#
# COMPACT_ATOMS: atom_id res chain seq x y z
N MET A 1 -4.20 17.39 -4.98
CA MET A 1 -4.58 17.15 -3.55
C MET A 1 -4.75 15.67 -3.22
N ALA A 2 -5.48 14.87 -4.01
CA ALA A 2 -5.67 13.43 -3.74
C ALA A 2 -4.34 12.65 -3.59
N ALA A 3 -3.33 12.92 -4.42
CA ALA A 3 -2.01 12.28 -4.31
C ALA A 3 -1.24 12.67 -3.04
N PHE A 4 -1.39 13.90 -2.55
CA PHE A 4 -0.82 14.34 -1.28
C PHE A 4 -1.49 13.61 -0.11
N ALA A 5 -2.82 13.60 -0.06
CA ALA A 5 -3.59 12.87 0.95
C ALA A 5 -3.25 11.38 0.92
N ALA A 6 -3.14 10.79 -0.28
CA ALA A 6 -2.72 9.42 -0.47
C ALA A 6 -1.30 9.17 0.03
N GLY A 7 -0.34 10.07 -0.18
CA GLY A 7 1.01 9.91 0.37
C GLY A 7 1.03 9.99 1.88
N PHE A 8 0.30 10.95 2.45
CA PHE A 8 0.13 11.09 3.89
C PHE A 8 -0.46 9.81 4.50
N ILE A 9 -1.60 9.36 3.98
CA ILE A 9 -2.32 8.18 4.46
C ILE A 9 -1.57 6.88 4.15
N SER A 10 -0.88 6.79 3.02
CA SER A 10 -0.03 5.62 2.69
C SER A 10 1.15 5.50 3.65
N SER A 11 1.77 6.61 4.05
CA SER A 11 2.87 6.57 5.00
C SER A 11 2.42 6.21 6.42
N ILE A 12 1.18 6.52 6.77
CA ILE A 12 0.57 6.22 8.07
C ILE A 12 0.03 4.80 8.11
N ALA A 13 -0.90 4.50 7.21
CA ALA A 13 -1.69 3.28 7.22
C ALA A 13 -1.33 2.32 6.09
N GLY A 14 -0.81 2.81 4.95
CA GLY A 14 -0.65 1.99 3.74
C GLY A 14 -1.91 1.93 2.85
N ALA A 15 -2.85 2.84 3.10
CA ALA A 15 -4.17 2.90 2.46
C ALA A 15 -4.27 3.88 1.28
N GLY A 16 -3.20 4.60 0.92
CA GLY A 16 -3.27 5.71 -0.05
C GLY A 16 -3.78 5.34 -1.45
N GLY A 17 -3.55 4.10 -1.88
CA GLY A 17 -4.08 3.59 -3.15
C GLY A 17 -5.61 3.60 -3.22
N MET A 18 -6.30 3.41 -2.09
CA MET A 18 -7.76 3.43 -2.02
C MET A 18 -8.36 4.82 -2.27
N ILE A 19 -7.57 5.89 -2.16
CA ILE A 19 -8.01 7.26 -2.45
C ILE A 19 -7.74 7.60 -3.91
N VAL A 20 -6.53 7.28 -4.38
CA VAL A 20 -6.07 7.66 -5.71
C VAL A 20 -6.85 6.93 -6.80
N LEU A 21 -7.07 5.62 -6.67
CA LEU A 21 -7.73 4.84 -7.73
C LEU A 21 -9.14 5.35 -8.04
N PRO A 22 -10.04 5.54 -7.06
CA PRO A 22 -11.34 6.17 -7.31
C PRO A 22 -11.23 7.55 -7.96
N CYS A 23 -10.26 8.38 -7.56
CA CYS A 23 -10.05 9.70 -8.17
C CYS A 23 -9.61 9.62 -9.64
N LEU A 24 -8.74 8.67 -9.99
CA LEU A 24 -8.28 8.48 -11.37
C LEU A 24 -9.40 7.92 -12.25
N LEU A 25 -10.14 6.91 -11.76
CA LEU A 25 -11.30 6.36 -12.47
C LEU A 25 -12.36 7.44 -12.70
N TRP A 26 -12.62 8.29 -11.70
CA TRP A 26 -13.58 9.37 -11.84
C TRP A 26 -13.13 10.47 -12.81
N ALA A 27 -11.82 10.68 -12.94
CA ALA A 27 -11.25 11.55 -13.95
C ALA A 27 -11.29 10.93 -15.37
N GLY A 28 -11.93 9.76 -15.55
CA GLY A 28 -12.06 9.08 -16.83
C GLY A 28 -10.82 8.27 -17.24
N VAL A 29 -9.86 8.07 -16.34
CA VAL A 29 -8.66 7.27 -16.65
C VAL A 29 -9.02 5.79 -16.69
N PRO A 30 -8.72 5.06 -17.78
CA PRO A 30 -9.01 3.63 -17.88
C PRO A 30 -8.40 2.81 -16.73
N PRO A 31 -9.04 1.73 -16.25
CA PRO A 31 -8.62 0.99 -15.05
C PRO A 31 -7.15 0.55 -15.06
N VAL A 32 -6.67 0.02 -16.19
CA VAL A 32 -5.27 -0.43 -16.33
C VAL A 32 -4.30 0.75 -16.24
N GLN A 33 -4.62 1.89 -16.87
CA GLN A 33 -3.82 3.11 -16.78
C GLN A 33 -3.88 3.73 -15.38
N ALA A 34 -5.03 3.65 -14.71
CA ALA A 34 -5.20 4.13 -13.35
C ALA A 34 -4.33 3.32 -12.36
N LEU A 35 -4.30 1.99 -12.52
CA LEU A 35 -3.40 1.12 -11.75
C LEU A 35 -1.94 1.44 -12.05
N ALA A 36 -1.53 1.49 -13.32
CA ALA A 36 -0.16 1.80 -13.73
C ALA A 36 0.32 3.16 -13.19
N THR A 37 -0.50 4.20 -13.33
CA THR A 37 -0.22 5.56 -12.83
C THR A 37 -0.15 5.58 -11.31
N ASN A 38 -1.03 4.84 -10.63
CA ASN A 38 -1.00 4.67 -9.18
C ASN A 38 0.30 3.99 -8.70
N LYS A 39 0.75 2.93 -9.39
CA LYS A 39 2.05 2.28 -9.08
C LYS A 39 3.19 3.27 -9.19
N CYS A 40 3.24 4.03 -10.28
CA CYS A 40 4.31 5.00 -10.52
C CYS A 40 4.41 6.03 -9.39
N GLN A 41 3.34 6.78 -9.11
CA GLN A 41 3.38 7.78 -8.04
C GLN A 41 3.60 7.16 -6.65
N SER A 42 3.09 5.94 -6.40
CA SER A 42 3.30 5.27 -5.12
C SER A 42 4.73 4.80 -4.90
N VAL A 43 5.52 4.51 -5.95
CA VAL A 43 6.96 4.20 -5.79
C VAL A 43 7.68 5.35 -5.11
N PHE A 44 7.49 6.59 -5.58
CA PHE A 44 8.16 7.77 -5.02
C PHE A 44 7.75 8.06 -3.58
N GLY A 45 6.45 8.01 -3.29
CA GLY A 45 5.94 8.23 -1.92
C GLY A 45 6.40 7.15 -0.95
N THR A 46 6.31 5.87 -1.34
CA THR A 46 6.76 4.78 -0.48
C THR A 46 8.27 4.80 -0.31
N LEU A 47 9.06 5.10 -1.35
CA LEU A 47 10.52 5.30 -1.25
C LEU A 47 10.87 6.39 -0.24
N SER A 48 10.21 7.55 -0.32
CA SER A 48 10.39 8.65 0.64
C SER A 48 10.13 8.20 2.09
N SER A 49 9.04 7.46 2.33
CA SER A 49 8.71 6.95 3.66
C SER A 49 9.69 5.87 4.14
N THR A 50 10.08 4.94 3.28
CA THR A 50 11.07 3.89 3.57
C THR A 50 12.40 4.51 3.97
N LEU A 51 12.90 5.49 3.21
CA LEU A 51 14.12 6.22 3.52
C LEU A 51 14.00 6.98 4.84
N ASN A 52 12.83 7.54 5.17
CA ASN A 52 12.62 8.23 6.44
C ASN A 52 12.72 7.28 7.63
N PHE A 53 12.02 6.14 7.58
CA PHE A 53 12.07 5.13 8.65
C PHE A 53 13.46 4.51 8.78
N PHE A 54 14.16 4.28 7.67
CA PHE A 54 15.53 3.76 7.65
C PHE A 54 16.52 4.73 8.29
N ARG A 55 16.53 5.99 7.84
CA ARG A 55 17.46 7.02 8.36
C ARG A 55 17.25 7.31 9.85
N LYS A 56 16.04 7.14 10.36
CA LYS A 56 15.69 7.35 11.77
C LYS A 56 15.85 6.10 12.63
N GLY A 57 16.43 5.02 12.10
CA GLY A 57 16.73 3.80 12.88
C GLY A 57 15.51 2.94 13.23
N HIS A 58 14.34 3.20 12.64
CA HIS A 58 13.11 2.47 12.91
C HIS A 58 12.87 1.29 11.95
N LEU A 59 13.78 1.07 10.99
CA LEU A 59 13.65 0.02 9.98
C LEU A 59 14.96 -0.77 9.84
N GLN A 60 14.86 -2.09 10.00
CA GLN A 60 15.94 -3.03 9.73
C GLN A 60 15.61 -3.85 8.48
N LEU A 61 16.42 -3.73 7.44
CA LEU A 61 16.17 -4.42 6.15
C LEU A 61 16.65 -5.87 6.15
N ARG A 62 17.72 -6.18 6.89
CA ARG A 62 18.34 -7.51 6.90
C ARG A 62 17.36 -8.63 7.31
N PRO A 63 16.51 -8.47 8.33
CA PRO A 63 15.51 -9.48 8.69
C PRO A 63 14.39 -9.64 7.66
N LEU A 64 14.16 -8.63 6.80
CA LEU A 64 13.08 -8.61 5.82
C LEU A 64 13.50 -9.13 4.45
N ARG A 65 14.79 -9.46 4.23
CA ARG A 65 15.34 -9.77 2.89
C ARG A 65 14.54 -10.85 2.13
N TRP A 66 14.07 -11.88 2.84
CA TRP A 66 13.32 -12.97 2.23
C TRP A 66 11.87 -12.57 1.96
N ALA A 67 11.21 -11.91 2.91
CA ALA A 67 9.89 -11.32 2.67
C ALA A 67 9.89 -10.35 1.47
N LEU A 68 10.97 -9.57 1.30
CA LEU A 68 11.15 -8.69 0.14
C LEU A 68 11.30 -9.46 -1.17
N LEU A 69 12.08 -10.54 -1.17
CA LEU A 69 12.26 -11.39 -2.34
C LEU A 69 10.94 -12.05 -2.76
N TYR A 70 10.19 -12.60 -1.81
CA TYR A 70 8.87 -13.17 -2.09
C TYR A 70 7.85 -12.11 -2.51
N ALA A 71 7.89 -10.91 -1.91
CA ALA A 71 7.03 -9.81 -2.33
C ALA A 71 7.35 -9.35 -3.75
N LEU A 72 8.62 -9.33 -4.16
CA LEU A 72 9.05 -8.99 -5.51
C LEU A 72 8.49 -9.98 -6.53
N THR A 73 8.70 -11.28 -6.31
CA THR A 73 8.26 -12.34 -7.22
C THR A 73 6.74 -12.47 -7.22
N GLY A 74 6.10 -12.40 -6.05
CA GLY A 74 4.65 -12.37 -5.92
C GLY A 74 4.05 -11.19 -6.68
N ALA A 75 4.60 -9.98 -6.53
CA ALA A 75 4.11 -8.80 -7.24
C ALA A 75 4.27 -8.91 -8.75
N ALA A 76 5.37 -9.50 -9.24
CA ALA A 76 5.54 -9.76 -10.66
C ALA A 76 4.43 -10.70 -11.18
N ILE A 77 4.18 -11.81 -10.49
CA ILE A 77 3.11 -12.76 -10.83
C ILE A 77 1.75 -12.07 -10.82
N GLY A 78 1.41 -11.34 -9.75
CA GLY A 78 0.13 -10.63 -9.63
C GLY A 78 -0.07 -9.57 -10.70
N THR A 79 1.00 -8.86 -11.08
CA THR A 79 0.94 -7.84 -12.14
C THR A 79 0.75 -8.46 -13.52
N LEU A 80 1.48 -9.54 -13.82
CA LEU A 80 1.29 -10.27 -15.08
C LEU A 80 -0.10 -10.89 -15.16
N TRP A 81 -0.64 -11.36 -14.04
CA TRP A 81 -1.99 -11.89 -13.96
C TRP A 81 -3.04 -10.82 -14.24
N VAL A 82 -2.97 -9.65 -13.59
CA VAL A 82 -3.97 -8.58 -13.80
C VAL A 82 -3.94 -8.00 -15.22
N GLN A 83 -2.77 -7.98 -15.88
CA GLN A 83 -2.66 -7.53 -17.27
C GLN A 83 -3.33 -8.48 -18.28
N ARG A 84 -3.61 -9.73 -17.90
CA ARG A 84 -4.34 -10.69 -18.74
C ARG A 84 -5.85 -10.63 -18.55
N ILE A 85 -6.33 -9.86 -17.58
CA ILE A 85 -7.77 -9.68 -17.32
C ILE A 85 -8.27 -8.59 -18.26
N ASP A 86 -9.41 -8.83 -18.90
CA ASP A 86 -10.07 -7.84 -19.75
C ASP A 86 -10.37 -6.56 -18.94
N ALA A 87 -10.12 -5.40 -19.53
CA ALA A 87 -10.37 -4.12 -18.91
C ALA A 87 -11.84 -3.95 -18.47
N ALA A 88 -12.79 -4.51 -19.22
CA ALA A 88 -14.21 -4.48 -18.88
C ALA A 88 -14.52 -5.26 -17.58
N VAL A 89 -13.88 -6.42 -17.41
CA VAL A 89 -14.01 -7.22 -16.18
C VAL A 89 -13.37 -6.48 -15.01
N LEU A 90 -12.21 -5.86 -15.24
CA LEU A 90 -11.52 -5.10 -14.21
C LEU A 90 -12.35 -3.88 -13.75
N ASP A 91 -13.00 -3.19 -14.68
CA ASP A 91 -13.86 -2.04 -14.40
C ASP A 91 -15.08 -2.43 -13.53
N GLN A 92 -15.64 -3.62 -13.78
CA GLN A 92 -16.74 -4.17 -12.98
C GLN A 92 -16.27 -4.64 -11.59
N VAL A 93 -15.13 -5.34 -11.50
CA VAL A 93 -14.66 -5.97 -10.26
C VAL A 93 -14.05 -4.96 -9.29
N LEU A 94 -13.34 -3.94 -9.79
CA LEU A 94 -12.55 -3.03 -8.98
C LEU A 94 -13.37 -2.25 -7.93
N PRO A 95 -14.59 -1.74 -8.21
CA PRO A 95 -15.46 -1.15 -7.19
C PRO A 95 -15.78 -2.10 -6.04
N TYR A 96 -16.12 -3.37 -6.33
CA TYR A 96 -16.43 -4.35 -5.28
C TYR A 96 -15.21 -4.66 -4.42
N VAL A 97 -14.04 -4.80 -5.04
CA VAL A 97 -12.78 -4.97 -4.31
C VAL A 97 -12.58 -3.80 -3.36
N LEU A 98 -12.73 -2.56 -3.83
CA LEU A 98 -12.58 -1.37 -2.98
C LEU A 98 -13.58 -1.31 -1.82
N ILE A 99 -14.83 -1.75 -2.03
CA ILE A 99 -15.85 -1.84 -0.96
C ILE A 99 -15.46 -2.88 0.08
N VAL A 100 -15.08 -4.10 -0.33
CA VAL A 100 -14.64 -5.15 0.60
C VAL A 100 -13.44 -4.70 1.40
N LEU A 101 -12.47 -4.04 0.75
CA LEU A 101 -11.33 -3.44 1.42
C LEU A 101 -11.78 -2.41 2.46
N ALA A 102 -12.63 -1.47 2.09
CA ALA A 102 -13.17 -0.49 3.03
C ALA A 102 -13.87 -1.15 4.23
N GLY A 103 -14.69 -2.19 4.00
CA GLY A 103 -15.32 -2.96 5.06
C GLY A 103 -14.30 -3.63 5.99
N TYR A 104 -13.28 -4.29 5.43
CA TYR A 104 -12.20 -4.88 6.22
C TYR A 104 -11.51 -3.83 7.10
N PHE A 105 -11.19 -2.65 6.54
CA PHE A 105 -10.55 -1.59 7.31
C PHE A 105 -11.41 -1.06 8.45
N ALA A 106 -12.72 -0.94 8.24
CA ALA A 106 -13.65 -0.48 9.26
C ALA A 106 -13.73 -1.47 10.43
N LEU A 107 -13.59 -2.77 10.16
CA LEU A 107 -13.69 -3.85 11.14
C LEU A 107 -12.33 -4.33 11.67
N SER A 108 -11.22 -3.86 11.08
CA SER A 108 -9.89 -4.38 11.38
C SER A 108 -9.52 -4.18 12.86
N PRO A 109 -9.04 -5.25 13.53
CA PRO A 109 -8.69 -5.19 14.94
C PRO A 109 -7.51 -4.26 15.18
N ARG A 110 -7.48 -3.67 16.39
CA ARG A 110 -6.46 -2.70 16.79
C ARG A 110 -5.09 -3.38 16.86
N ILE A 111 -4.08 -2.80 16.21
CA ILE A 111 -2.69 -3.20 16.42
C ILE A 111 -2.21 -2.59 17.74
N ALA A 112 -1.69 -3.44 18.62
CA ALA A 112 -1.14 -3.03 19.91
C ALA A 112 0.15 -2.20 19.73
N ASP A 113 0.41 -1.33 20.70
CA ASP A 113 1.64 -0.51 20.75
C ASP A 113 2.83 -1.25 21.41
N GLU A 114 2.62 -2.49 21.84
CA GLU A 114 3.63 -3.33 22.48
C GLU A 114 4.05 -4.50 21.59
N ASP A 115 5.32 -4.89 21.66
CA ASP A 115 5.81 -6.09 21.00
C ASP A 115 5.29 -7.33 21.73
N THR A 116 4.87 -8.33 20.96
CA THR A 116 4.42 -9.63 21.47
C THR A 116 5.29 -10.74 20.86
N PRO A 117 5.37 -11.92 21.49
CA PRO A 117 6.12 -13.04 20.91
C PRO A 117 5.55 -13.42 19.53
N PRO A 118 6.41 -13.73 18.55
CA PRO A 118 5.95 -14.11 17.22
C PRO A 118 5.17 -15.42 17.27
N ARG A 119 4.00 -15.44 16.61
CA ARG A 119 3.16 -16.64 16.49
C ARG A 119 3.62 -17.58 15.37
N VAL A 120 4.31 -17.03 14.37
CA VAL A 120 4.76 -17.75 13.17
C VAL A 120 6.23 -17.45 12.92
N SER A 121 7.02 -18.45 12.51
CA SER A 121 8.43 -18.28 12.15
C SER A 121 8.61 -17.45 10.86
N SER A 122 9.76 -16.82 10.68
CA SER A 122 10.05 -16.06 9.45
C SER A 122 10.00 -16.96 8.20
N ALA A 123 10.42 -18.21 8.31
CA ALA A 123 10.41 -19.16 7.19
C ALA A 123 9.00 -19.44 6.63
N VAL A 124 7.96 -19.33 7.47
CA VAL A 124 6.56 -19.47 7.04
C VAL A 124 5.96 -18.12 6.69
N PHE A 125 6.26 -17.09 7.49
CA PHE A 125 5.73 -15.74 7.27
C PHE A 125 6.19 -15.12 5.95
N ASP A 126 7.47 -15.24 5.61
CA ASP A 126 8.08 -14.59 4.45
C ASP A 126 7.46 -15.04 3.12
N PRO A 127 7.32 -16.34 2.81
CA PRO A 127 6.65 -16.78 1.58
C PRO A 127 5.13 -16.54 1.61
N LEU A 128 4.46 -16.80 2.74
CA LEU A 128 3.01 -16.70 2.83
C LEU A 128 2.53 -15.25 2.76
N VAL A 129 3.08 -14.40 3.62
CA VAL A 129 2.67 -12.99 3.73
C VAL A 129 3.43 -12.14 2.73
N GLY A 130 4.76 -12.29 2.64
CA GLY A 130 5.55 -11.55 1.65
C GLY A 130 5.11 -11.88 0.23
N GLY A 131 5.03 -13.18 -0.11
CA GLY A 131 4.59 -13.64 -1.43
C GLY A 131 3.11 -13.40 -1.70
N GLY A 132 2.23 -13.81 -0.79
CA GLY A 132 0.78 -13.66 -0.95
C GLY A 132 0.34 -12.19 -1.03
N LEU A 133 0.83 -11.34 -0.12
CA LEU A 133 0.57 -9.90 -0.22
C LEU A 133 1.31 -9.28 -1.40
N GLY A 134 2.45 -9.84 -1.82
CA GLY A 134 3.13 -9.52 -3.08
C GLY A 134 2.19 -9.67 -4.26
N ILE A 135 1.57 -10.85 -4.44
CA ILE A 135 0.61 -11.13 -5.52
C ILE A 135 -0.56 -10.15 -5.48
N TYR A 136 -1.21 -10.03 -4.31
CA TYR A 136 -2.31 -9.10 -4.10
C TYR A 136 -1.92 -7.65 -4.43
N GLY A 137 -0.78 -7.22 -3.90
CA GLY A 137 -0.26 -5.89 -4.07
C GLY A 137 0.17 -5.61 -5.49
N GLY A 138 0.69 -6.60 -6.21
CA GLY A 138 1.04 -6.49 -7.62
C GLY A 138 -0.19 -6.34 -8.51
N ALA A 139 -1.20 -7.18 -8.28
CA ALA A 139 -2.44 -7.19 -9.05
C ALA A 139 -3.28 -5.92 -8.81
N PHE A 140 -3.59 -5.61 -7.55
CA PHE A 140 -4.49 -4.52 -7.20
C PHE A 140 -3.73 -3.35 -6.60
N GLY A 141 -3.06 -3.57 -5.46
CA GLY A 141 -2.26 -2.54 -4.77
C GLY A 141 -2.89 -1.86 -3.55
N PRO A 142 -4.15 -1.35 -3.59
CA PRO A 142 -4.77 -0.68 -2.44
C PRO A 142 -4.74 -1.50 -1.16
N GLY A 143 -4.50 -0.85 -0.02
CA GLY A 143 -4.55 -1.52 1.29
C GLY A 143 -3.40 -2.50 1.58
N MET A 144 -2.51 -2.80 0.61
CA MET A 144 -1.38 -3.72 0.79
C MET A 144 -0.53 -3.34 2.02
N GLY A 145 -0.24 -2.05 2.22
CA GLY A 145 0.57 -1.61 3.36
C GLY A 145 -0.11 -1.84 4.71
N SER A 146 -1.44 -1.83 4.76
CA SER A 146 -2.19 -2.08 5.99
C SER A 146 -2.36 -3.56 6.28
N PHE A 147 -2.59 -4.36 5.24
CA PHE A 147 -2.58 -5.82 5.35
C PHE A 147 -1.23 -6.33 5.82
N SER A 148 -0.14 -5.80 5.24
CA SER A 148 1.21 -6.10 5.70
C SER A 148 1.39 -5.69 7.17
N ALA A 149 0.86 -4.55 7.59
CA ALA A 149 1.04 -4.07 8.97
C ALA A 149 0.27 -4.96 9.95
N ALA A 150 -0.97 -5.32 9.63
CA ALA A 150 -1.78 -6.27 10.39
C ALA A 150 -1.10 -7.65 10.47
N ALA A 151 -0.51 -8.12 9.37
CA ALA A 151 0.21 -9.40 9.35
C ALA A 151 1.49 -9.35 10.20
N PHE A 152 2.30 -8.29 10.10
CA PHE A 152 3.49 -8.13 10.96
C PHE A 152 3.10 -8.03 12.44
N ALA A 153 2.03 -7.31 12.76
CA ALA A 153 1.54 -7.21 14.13
C ALA A 153 0.98 -8.55 14.65
N GLY A 154 0.08 -9.19 13.91
CA GLY A 154 -0.63 -10.39 14.35
C GLY A 154 0.20 -11.66 14.32
N LEU A 155 1.12 -11.82 13.36
CA LEU A 155 1.88 -13.06 13.15
C LEU A 155 3.33 -12.96 13.62
N ARG A 156 3.95 -11.78 13.50
CA ARG A 156 5.34 -11.55 13.95
C ARG A 156 5.41 -10.80 15.28
N GLY A 157 4.28 -10.38 15.83
CA GLY A 157 4.18 -9.72 17.12
C GLY A 157 4.81 -8.33 17.15
N PHE A 158 4.92 -7.66 16.01
CA PHE A 158 5.52 -6.34 15.95
C PHE A 158 4.57 -5.29 16.53
N ASN A 159 5.10 -4.38 17.35
CA ASN A 159 4.39 -3.17 17.73
C ASN A 159 4.01 -2.35 16.48
N MET A 160 3.01 -1.48 16.61
CA MET A 160 2.47 -0.66 15.51
C MET A 160 3.56 0.05 14.68
N ARG A 161 4.54 0.66 15.35
CA ARG A 161 5.60 1.43 14.68
C ARG A 161 6.48 0.51 13.84
N LYS A 162 6.93 -0.60 14.41
CA LYS A 162 7.79 -1.59 13.75
C LYS A 162 7.04 -2.27 12.60
N ALA A 163 5.78 -2.65 12.81
CA ALA A 163 4.92 -3.20 11.77
C ALA A 163 4.79 -2.22 10.59
N THR A 164 4.44 -0.96 10.87
CA THR A 164 4.29 0.09 9.85
C THR A 164 5.59 0.39 9.11
N ALA A 165 6.73 0.41 9.81
CA ALA A 165 8.03 0.62 9.19
C ALA A 165 8.40 -0.55 8.27
N SER A 166 8.19 -1.80 8.71
CA SER A 166 8.48 -3.01 7.93
C SER A 166 7.63 -3.15 6.68
N THR A 167 6.44 -2.54 6.62
CA THR A 167 5.61 -2.59 5.40
C THR A 167 6.13 -1.74 4.26
N LYS A 168 6.80 -0.62 4.54
CA LYS A 168 7.19 0.34 3.48
C LYS A 168 8.14 -0.29 2.46
N PRO A 169 9.19 -1.04 2.85
CA PRO A 169 10.01 -1.79 1.91
C PRO A 169 9.24 -2.81 1.07
N LEU A 170 8.30 -3.56 1.68
CA LEU A 170 7.50 -4.56 0.95
C LEU A 170 6.63 -3.90 -0.12
N VAL A 171 5.92 -2.82 0.26
CA VAL A 171 5.09 -2.04 -0.66
C VAL A 171 5.93 -1.38 -1.75
N LEU A 172 7.13 -0.90 -1.41
CA LEU A 172 8.05 -0.30 -2.37
C LEU A 172 8.47 -1.33 -3.42
N VAL A 173 8.95 -2.49 -2.99
CA VAL A 173 9.41 -3.55 -3.89
C VAL A 173 8.28 -4.07 -4.77
N ALA A 174 7.08 -4.27 -4.21
CA ALA A 174 5.92 -4.68 -5.00
C ALA A 174 5.52 -3.62 -6.03
N ASN A 175 5.49 -2.33 -5.65
CA ASN A 175 5.15 -1.27 -6.59
C ASN A 175 6.22 -1.08 -7.67
N VAL A 176 7.52 -1.21 -7.34
CA VAL A 176 8.61 -1.15 -8.33
C VAL A 176 8.47 -2.31 -9.31
N SER A 177 8.25 -3.53 -8.81
CA SER A 177 8.02 -4.72 -9.63
C SER A 177 6.86 -4.50 -10.61
N SER A 178 5.69 -4.08 -10.12
CA SER A 178 4.55 -3.78 -10.96
C SER A 178 4.80 -2.65 -11.94
N LEU A 179 5.48 -1.58 -11.50
CA LEU A 179 5.75 -0.42 -12.34
C LEU A 179 6.62 -0.80 -13.53
N VAL A 180 7.67 -1.60 -13.34
CA VAL A 180 8.52 -2.06 -14.45
C VAL A 180 7.71 -2.80 -15.51
N ILE A 181 6.79 -3.67 -15.08
CA ILE A 181 5.93 -4.44 -15.99
C ILE A 181 4.89 -3.52 -16.66
N PHE A 182 4.31 -2.56 -15.94
CA PHE A 182 3.37 -1.59 -16.52
C PHE A 182 4.02 -0.60 -17.49
N ILE A 183 5.29 -0.24 -17.27
CA ILE A 183 6.09 0.56 -18.21
C ILE A 183 6.29 -0.24 -19.50
N ALA A 184 6.65 -1.52 -19.39
CA ALA A 184 6.79 -2.40 -20.56
C ALA A 184 5.48 -2.52 -21.37
N GLY A 185 4.33 -2.50 -20.68
CA GLY A 185 3.00 -2.47 -21.32
C GLY A 185 2.55 -1.09 -21.83
N GLY A 186 3.31 -0.01 -21.61
CA GLY A 186 2.97 1.33 -22.10
C GLY A 186 1.74 1.96 -21.42
N HIS A 187 1.32 1.48 -20.25
CA HIS A 187 0.07 1.92 -19.59
C HIS A 187 0.24 3.12 -18.65
N VAL A 188 1.46 3.58 -18.40
CA VAL A 188 1.73 4.66 -17.45
C VAL A 188 1.44 6.02 -18.07
N VAL A 189 0.53 6.79 -17.46
CA VAL A 189 0.28 8.18 -17.85
C VAL A 189 1.30 9.08 -17.15
N TRP A 190 2.43 9.32 -17.82
CA TRP A 190 3.61 9.98 -17.22
C TRP A 190 3.33 11.38 -16.65
N SER A 191 2.55 12.20 -17.34
CA SER A 191 2.19 13.55 -16.89
C SER A 191 1.44 13.52 -15.54
N LEU A 192 0.46 12.63 -15.40
CA LEU A 192 -0.25 12.40 -14.14
C LEU A 192 0.67 11.76 -13.10
N ALA A 193 1.44 10.74 -13.48
CA ALA A 193 2.30 10.01 -12.56
C ALA A 193 3.34 10.92 -11.89
N LEU A 194 4.02 11.77 -12.65
CA LEU A 194 5.07 12.66 -12.14
C LEU A 194 4.50 13.78 -11.27
N SER A 195 3.40 14.41 -11.69
CA SER A 195 2.75 15.46 -10.89
C SER A 195 2.21 14.89 -9.56
N MET A 196 1.64 13.70 -9.60
CA MET A 196 1.20 12.98 -8.40
C MET A 196 2.37 12.54 -7.53
N ALA A 197 3.50 12.12 -8.11
CA ALA A 197 4.70 11.71 -7.38
C ALA A 197 5.24 12.83 -6.47
N VAL A 198 5.29 14.07 -6.95
CA VAL A 198 5.74 15.22 -6.14
C VAL A 198 4.83 15.39 -4.91
N ALA A 199 3.51 15.40 -5.13
CA ALA A 199 2.54 15.49 -4.05
C ALA A 199 2.63 14.30 -3.06
N GLN A 200 2.86 13.10 -3.59
CA GLN A 200 3.07 11.87 -2.81
C GLN A 200 4.29 11.96 -1.91
N ILE A 201 5.44 12.44 -2.41
CA ILE A 201 6.68 12.56 -1.63
C ILE A 201 6.46 13.46 -0.42
N VAL A 202 5.83 14.63 -0.62
CA VAL A 202 5.57 15.59 0.47
C VAL A 202 4.62 14.99 1.49
N GLY A 203 3.48 14.44 1.03
CA GLY A 203 2.50 13.80 1.91
C GLY A 203 3.12 12.65 2.72
N ALA A 204 3.90 11.78 2.06
CA ALA A 204 4.53 10.63 2.69
C ALA A 204 5.61 11.02 3.70
N ARG A 205 6.34 12.12 3.46
CA ARG A 205 7.33 12.64 4.41
C ARG A 205 6.66 13.16 5.68
N LEU A 206 5.58 13.92 5.55
CA LEU A 206 4.82 14.45 6.68
C LEU A 206 4.17 13.33 7.49
N GLY A 207 3.49 12.39 6.84
CA GLY A 207 2.82 11.30 7.54
C GLY A 207 3.80 10.34 8.21
N SER A 208 4.93 9.98 7.57
CA SER A 208 5.95 9.13 8.22
C SER A 208 6.60 9.83 9.42
N ASN A 209 6.86 11.13 9.36
CA ASN A 209 7.32 11.90 10.53
C ASN A 209 6.29 11.87 11.67
N LEU A 210 5.01 11.94 11.35
CA LEU A 210 3.95 11.91 12.34
C LEU A 210 3.85 10.54 13.04
N VAL A 211 3.96 9.44 12.30
CA VAL A 211 4.02 8.07 12.88
C VAL A 211 5.21 7.94 13.83
N ILE A 212 6.37 8.44 13.43
CA ILE A 212 7.60 8.37 14.23
C ILE A 212 7.49 9.18 15.53
N THR A 213 6.84 10.36 15.47
CA THR A 213 6.75 11.27 16.62
C THR A 213 5.58 10.95 17.55
N ARG A 214 4.42 10.52 17.03
CA ARG A 214 3.17 10.38 17.81
C ARG A 214 2.60 8.96 17.92
N GLY A 215 3.22 7.95 17.29
CA GLY A 215 2.82 6.54 17.48
C GLY A 215 1.38 6.22 17.05
N ALA A 216 0.79 5.15 17.62
CA ALA A 216 -0.50 4.61 17.18
C ALA A 216 -1.71 5.54 17.38
N ALA A 217 -1.60 6.56 18.26
CA ALA A 217 -2.69 7.48 18.59
C ALA A 217 -3.28 8.20 17.36
N LEU A 218 -2.46 8.46 16.34
CA LEU A 218 -2.85 9.22 15.14
C LEU A 218 -3.09 8.34 13.90
N VAL A 219 -2.50 7.15 13.86
CA VAL A 219 -2.71 6.18 12.77
C VAL A 219 -4.17 5.77 12.70
N ARG A 220 -4.77 5.55 13.88
CA ARG A 220 -6.12 5.04 14.04
C ARG A 220 -7.22 5.97 13.47
N PRO A 221 -7.35 7.24 13.89
CA PRO A 221 -8.36 8.13 13.33
C PRO A 221 -8.17 8.33 11.83
N VAL A 222 -6.93 8.38 11.34
CA VAL A 222 -6.65 8.53 9.91
C VAL A 222 -7.18 7.34 9.10
N ILE A 223 -6.98 6.10 9.57
CA ILE A 223 -7.55 4.91 8.91
C ILE A 223 -9.06 5.00 8.88
N VAL A 224 -9.70 5.24 10.03
CA VAL A 224 -11.16 5.27 10.16
C VAL A 224 -11.79 6.36 9.28
N VAL A 225 -11.25 7.59 9.33
CA VAL A 225 -11.75 8.72 8.54
C VAL A 225 -11.57 8.45 7.04
N THR A 226 -10.43 7.88 6.64
CA THR A 226 -10.19 7.57 5.22
C THR A 226 -11.17 6.52 4.72
N THR A 227 -11.34 5.44 5.49
CA THR A 227 -12.24 4.34 5.15
C THR A 227 -13.69 4.82 5.11
N ALA A 228 -14.12 5.63 6.08
CA ALA A 228 -15.45 6.22 6.11
C ALA A 228 -15.68 7.16 4.92
N ALA A 229 -14.71 8.01 4.57
CA ALA A 229 -14.80 8.91 3.42
C ALA A 229 -14.92 8.15 2.09
N ILE A 230 -14.19 7.04 1.95
CA ILE A 230 -14.26 6.17 0.76
C ILE A 230 -15.62 5.46 0.70
N ALA A 231 -16.10 4.92 1.81
CA ALA A 231 -17.40 4.25 1.90
C ALA A 231 -18.56 5.20 1.58
N LEU A 232 -18.58 6.40 2.20
CA LEU A 232 -19.58 7.44 1.93
C LEU A 232 -19.59 7.84 0.45
N ARG A 233 -18.41 7.99 -0.14
CA ARG A 233 -18.29 8.39 -1.55
C ARG A 233 -18.70 7.28 -2.53
N LEU A 234 -18.53 6.01 -2.16
CA LEU A 234 -19.02 4.87 -2.94
C LEU A 234 -20.54 4.72 -2.85
N LEU A 235 -21.14 5.07 -1.70
CA LEU A 235 -22.59 5.02 -1.46
C LEU A 235 -23.35 6.21 -2.06
N LEU A 236 -22.70 7.37 -2.23
CA LEU A 236 -23.28 8.56 -2.86
C LEU A 236 -23.16 8.54 -4.40
N ARG A 237 -22.98 7.35 -5.00
CA ARG A 237 -23.10 7.13 -6.44
C ARG A 237 -24.55 6.96 -6.84
#